data_AF-A0A957ZHX2-F1
#
_entry.id   AF-A0A957ZHX2-F1
#
_cell.length_a   1.000
_cell.length_b   1.000
_cell.length_c   1.000
_cell.angle_alpha   90.00
_cell.angle_beta   90.00
_cell.angle_gamma   90.00
#
_symmetry.space_group_name_H-M   'P 1'
#
loop_
_entity.id
_entity.type
_entity.pdbx_description
1 polymer ?
#
loop_
_entity_poly.entity_id
_entity_poly.type
_entity_poly.pdbx_seq_one_letter_code
_entity_poly.pdbx_strand_id
1 'polypeptide(L)'
;MSSTMDRLRRLHGLRPQKSQPELTYTPIDDDGEPLVARPAPRRGSLEELVPGAVVENAAGRCYVSTTAVPLDDVRGGSRLSQAIGVAPATLAPFHPDLALDAIDDLAGAAFVDTETTGLGGGAGVYAFMVGVGTFEAWDGELSTVNGQWSMVDDETSDPTHFVVRQFFMRHP
;
A
#
# COMPACT_ATOMS: atom_id res chain seq x y z
N MET A 1 -30.98 -2.69 -18.60
CA MET A 1 -30.37 -3.67 -17.69
C MET A 1 -29.72 -2.90 -16.55
N SER A 2 -30.03 -3.22 -15.29
CA SER A 2 -29.48 -2.50 -14.13
C SER A 2 -28.01 -2.88 -13.92
N SER A 3 -27.14 -1.88 -13.78
CA SER A 3 -25.70 -2.07 -13.63
C SER A 3 -25.35 -2.69 -12.28
N THR A 4 -24.17 -3.31 -12.17
CA THR A 4 -23.66 -3.85 -10.89
C THR A 4 -23.64 -2.77 -9.80
N MET A 5 -23.30 -1.53 -10.17
CA MET A 5 -23.34 -0.35 -9.29
C MET A 5 -24.74 -0.01 -8.78
N ASP A 6 -25.78 -0.15 -9.62
CA ASP A 6 -27.17 0.10 -9.20
C ASP A 6 -27.67 -0.96 -8.22
N ARG A 7 -27.27 -2.22 -8.42
CA ARG A 7 -27.59 -3.32 -7.50
C ARG A 7 -26.90 -3.14 -6.15
N LEU A 8 -25.66 -2.66 -6.15
CA LEU A 8 -24.89 -2.34 -4.93
C LEU A 8 -25.53 -1.23 -4.11
N ARG A 9 -25.96 -0.13 -4.76
CA ARG A 9 -26.67 0.97 -4.08
C ARG A 9 -27.97 0.50 -3.43
N ARG A 10 -28.71 -0.38 -4.10
CA ARG A 10 -29.96 -0.96 -3.58
C ARG A 10 -29.74 -1.85 -2.36
N LEU A 11 -28.66 -2.64 -2.35
CA LEU A 11 -28.30 -3.51 -1.24
C LEU A 11 -27.83 -2.73 -0.01
N HIS A 12 -27.09 -1.64 -0.21
CA HIS A 12 -26.67 -0.73 0.87
C HIS A 12 -27.84 -0.08 1.60
N GLY A 13 -28.94 0.22 0.90
CA GLY A 13 -30.15 0.80 1.49
C GLY A 13 -31.03 -0.17 2.30
N LEU A 14 -30.75 -1.48 2.26
CA LEU A 14 -31.56 -2.51 2.92
C LEU A 14 -30.94 -3.05 4.23
N ARG A 15 -29.68 -2.71 4.53
CA ARG A 15 -29.07 -3.06 5.83
C ARG A 15 -29.55 -2.06 6.89
N PRO A 16 -30.20 -2.49 7.99
CA PRO A 16 -30.35 -1.64 9.16
C PRO A 16 -28.94 -1.28 9.66
N GLN A 17 -28.58 -0.01 9.48
CA GLN A 17 -27.30 0.52 9.93
C GLN A 17 -27.33 0.51 11.46
N LYS A 18 -26.64 -0.45 12.08
CA LYS A 18 -26.31 -0.35 13.50
C LYS A 18 -25.45 0.89 13.66
N SER A 19 -26.08 2.02 13.95
CA SER A 19 -25.44 3.26 14.36
C SER A 19 -24.99 3.11 15.81
N GLN A 20 -24.06 2.19 16.08
CA GLN A 20 -23.21 2.43 17.23
C GLN A 20 -22.31 3.61 16.83
N PRO A 21 -22.35 4.74 17.55
CA PRO A 21 -21.36 5.77 17.31
C PRO A 21 -19.99 5.12 17.50
N GLU A 22 -19.20 5.15 16.43
CA GLU A 22 -17.82 4.73 16.47
C GLU A 22 -17.13 5.50 17.59
N LEU A 23 -16.46 4.78 18.52
CA LEU A 23 -15.73 5.43 19.60
C LEU A 23 -14.71 6.36 18.95
N THR A 24 -14.97 7.66 19.03
CA THR A 24 -14.10 8.65 18.40
C THR A 24 -12.86 8.77 19.25
N TYR A 25 -11.80 8.05 18.86
CA TYR A 25 -10.48 8.25 19.44
C TYR A 25 -10.07 9.69 19.19
N THR A 26 -9.82 10.44 20.26
CA THR A 26 -9.21 11.76 20.19
C THR A 26 -7.71 11.55 20.35
N PRO A 27 -6.91 11.73 19.30
CA PRO A 27 -5.46 11.62 19.41
C PRO A 27 -4.96 12.62 20.45
N ILE A 28 -4.08 12.18 21.34
CA ILE A 28 -3.39 13.01 22.32
C ILE A 28 -1.92 13.14 21.94
N ASP A 29 -1.30 14.27 22.26
CA ASP A 29 0.15 14.43 22.13
C ASP A 29 0.90 13.73 23.28
N ASP A 30 2.24 13.78 23.26
CA ASP A 30 3.10 13.19 24.28
C ASP A 30 2.87 13.80 25.68
N ASP A 31 2.27 15.00 25.75
CA ASP A 31 1.91 15.69 26.99
C ASP A 31 0.48 15.34 27.47
N GLY A 32 -0.25 14.51 26.70
CA GLY A 32 -1.60 14.07 27.02
C GLY A 32 -2.70 15.07 26.61
N GLU A 33 -2.35 16.11 25.86
CA GLU A 33 -3.29 17.12 25.40
C GLU A 33 -3.94 16.69 24.07
N PRO A 34 -5.23 17.00 23.85
CA PRO A 34 -5.91 16.66 22.60
C PRO A 34 -5.22 17.33 21.40
N LEU A 35 -4.75 16.52 20.46
CA LEU A 35 -4.27 17.02 19.18
C LEU A 35 -5.40 17.78 18.49
N VAL A 36 -5.15 19.06 18.18
CA VAL A 36 -6.12 19.97 17.55
C VAL A 36 -6.75 19.32 16.32
N ALA A 37 -8.06 19.54 16.17
CA ALA A 37 -8.89 18.97 15.11
C ALA A 37 -8.16 18.91 13.77
N ARG A 38 -8.06 17.69 13.24
CA ARG A 38 -7.43 17.39 11.95
C ARG A 38 -8.03 18.33 10.88
N PRO A 39 -7.20 19.03 10.08
CA PRO A 39 -7.71 19.91 9.04
C PRO A 39 -8.69 19.16 8.14
N ALA A 40 -9.75 19.86 7.71
CA ALA A 40 -10.77 19.26 6.87
C ALA A 40 -10.12 18.53 5.69
N PRO A 41 -10.56 17.30 5.36
CA PRO A 41 -9.93 16.53 4.30
C PRO A 41 -9.99 17.32 2.99
N ARG A 42 -8.83 17.42 2.32
CA ARG A 42 -8.75 18.04 0.99
C ARG A 42 -9.67 17.26 0.06
N ARG A 43 -10.52 17.97 -0.67
CA ARG A 43 -11.42 17.39 -1.69
C ARG A 43 -10.82 17.63 -3.06
N GLY A 44 -10.81 16.61 -3.91
CA GLY A 44 -10.26 16.66 -5.26
C GLY A 44 -10.30 15.30 -5.94
N SER A 45 -9.89 15.25 -7.20
CA SER A 45 -9.55 13.99 -7.87
C SER A 45 -8.32 13.36 -7.21
N LEU A 46 -8.10 12.05 -7.43
CA LEU A 46 -6.95 11.36 -6.84
C LEU A 46 -5.63 12.03 -7.25
N GLU A 47 -5.52 12.45 -8.50
CA GLU A 47 -4.37 13.13 -9.08
C GLU A 47 -4.08 14.50 -8.43
N GLU A 48 -5.11 15.17 -7.94
CA GLU A 48 -4.98 16.44 -7.22
C GLU A 48 -4.54 16.22 -5.76
N LEU A 49 -4.84 15.05 -5.21
CA LEU A 49 -4.61 14.73 -3.79
C LEU A 49 -3.29 14.01 -3.56
N VAL A 50 -2.88 13.18 -4.51
CA VAL A 50 -1.71 12.29 -4.40
C VAL A 50 -0.88 12.40 -5.68
N PRO A 51 0.35 12.92 -5.62
CA PRO A 51 1.26 12.92 -6.77
C PRO A 51 1.55 11.50 -7.25
N GLY A 52 1.54 11.33 -8.57
CA GLY A 52 1.68 10.03 -9.20
C GLY A 52 1.47 10.09 -10.70
N ALA A 53 1.44 8.93 -11.34
CA ALA A 53 1.29 8.79 -12.78
C ALA A 53 0.30 7.68 -13.14
N VAL A 54 -0.33 7.80 -14.31
CA VAL A 54 -1.12 6.71 -14.87
C VAL A 54 -0.17 5.69 -15.50
N VAL A 55 -0.33 4.42 -15.15
CA VAL A 55 0.38 3.28 -15.75
C VAL A 55 -0.64 2.37 -16.43
N GLU A 56 -0.33 1.90 -17.63
CA GLU A 56 -1.17 0.99 -18.39
C GLU A 56 -0.33 -0.20 -18.89
N ASN A 57 -0.82 -1.41 -18.65
CA ASN A 57 -0.22 -2.65 -19.12
C ASN A 57 -1.31 -3.60 -19.62
N ALA A 58 -0.95 -4.86 -19.91
CA ALA A 58 -1.88 -5.87 -20.38
C ALA A 58 -3.03 -6.17 -19.39
N ALA A 59 -2.86 -5.87 -18.10
CA ALA A 59 -3.88 -6.02 -17.06
C ALA A 59 -4.80 -4.80 -16.93
N GLY A 60 -4.54 -3.73 -17.67
CA GLY A 60 -5.34 -2.51 -17.69
C GLY A 60 -4.60 -1.30 -17.15
N ARG A 61 -5.38 -0.28 -16.78
CA ARG A 61 -4.90 1.04 -16.37
C ARG A 61 -5.04 1.23 -14.86
N CYS A 62 -4.01 1.75 -14.21
CA CYS A 62 -4.03 2.16 -12.81
C CYS A 62 -3.34 3.51 -12.64
N TYR A 63 -3.57 4.15 -11.49
CA TYR A 63 -2.80 5.32 -11.07
C TYR A 63 -1.81 4.89 -9.99
N VAL A 64 -0.55 5.27 -10.10
CA VAL A 64 0.52 4.85 -9.20
C VAL A 64 1.13 6.05 -8.52
N SER A 65 1.17 6.02 -7.20
CA SER A 65 1.96 6.95 -6.39
C SER A 65 3.18 6.23 -5.83
N THR A 66 4.34 6.89 -5.85
CA THR A 66 5.60 6.34 -5.37
C THR A 66 6.16 7.21 -4.26
N THR A 67 6.54 6.59 -3.16
CA THR A 67 7.28 7.21 -2.05
C THR A 67 8.56 6.43 -1.83
N ALA A 68 9.71 7.09 -1.93
CA ALA A 68 11.00 6.49 -1.59
C ALA A 68 11.48 7.05 -0.25
N VAL A 69 11.82 6.17 0.68
CA VAL A 69 12.33 6.52 2.00
C VAL A 69 13.79 6.06 2.12
N PRO A 70 14.75 6.94 2.42
CA PRO A 70 16.15 6.55 2.60
C PRO A 70 16.29 5.47 3.67
N LEU A 71 17.18 4.50 3.47
CA LEU A 71 17.37 3.39 4.42
C LEU A 71 17.91 3.82 5.79
N ASP A 72 18.57 4.97 5.85
CA ASP A 72 19.04 5.55 7.11
C ASP A 72 17.95 6.31 7.89
N ASP A 73 16.75 6.46 7.33
CA ASP A 73 15.61 7.06 8.03
C ASP A 73 15.22 6.21 9.24
N VAL A 74 14.96 6.88 10.37
CA VAL A 74 14.66 6.22 11.66
C VAL A 74 13.16 6.26 11.91
N ARG A 75 12.54 5.08 12.04
CA ARG A 75 11.12 4.92 12.34
C ARG A 75 10.96 4.02 13.56
N GLY A 76 10.22 4.49 14.57
CA GLY A 76 9.99 3.72 15.79
C GLY A 76 11.28 3.34 16.55
N GLY A 77 12.36 4.13 16.39
CA GLY A 77 13.66 3.87 17.03
C GLY A 77 14.63 2.99 16.22
N SER A 78 14.22 2.46 15.07
CA SER A 78 15.06 1.61 14.21
C SER A 78 15.27 2.24 12.83
N ARG A 79 16.44 2.03 12.24
CA ARG A 79 16.67 2.38 10.83
C ARG A 79 16.00 1.36 9.93
N LEU A 80 15.50 1.80 8.78
CA LEU A 80 14.94 0.88 7.78
C LEU A 80 15.97 -0.13 7.25
N SER A 81 17.24 0.24 7.15
CA SER A 81 18.34 -0.68 6.80
C SER A 81 18.43 -1.90 7.71
N GLN A 82 18.00 -1.81 8.97
CA GLN A 82 18.02 -2.96 9.89
C GLN A 82 16.99 -4.03 9.49
N ALA A 83 15.91 -3.65 8.80
CA ALA A 83 14.89 -4.59 8.34
C ALA A 83 15.43 -5.53 7.24
N ILE A 84 16.41 -5.08 6.45
CA ILE A 84 17.04 -5.90 5.42
C ILE A 84 17.67 -7.14 6.04
N GLY A 85 18.49 -6.98 7.09
CA GLY A 85 19.22 -8.08 7.72
C GLY A 85 18.38 -9.03 8.59
N VAL A 86 17.05 -8.95 8.53
CA VAL A 86 16.17 -9.86 9.28
C VAL A 86 16.06 -11.19 8.54
N ALA A 87 16.50 -12.28 9.18
CA ALA A 87 16.35 -13.61 8.64
C ALA A 87 14.89 -14.11 8.75
N PRO A 88 14.20 -14.43 7.64
CA PRO A 88 12.84 -14.98 7.64
C PRO A 88 12.72 -16.35 8.32
N ALA A 89 13.84 -17.04 8.57
CA ALA A 89 13.91 -18.33 9.27
C ALA A 89 13.15 -18.36 10.61
N THR A 90 13.03 -17.21 11.29
CA THR A 90 12.22 -17.08 12.52
C THR A 90 10.73 -17.36 12.32
N LEU A 91 10.22 -17.18 11.10
CA LEU A 91 8.83 -17.44 10.70
C LEU A 91 8.62 -18.85 10.13
N ALA A 92 9.70 -19.56 9.76
CA ALA A 92 9.63 -20.88 9.15
C ALA A 92 8.78 -21.90 9.92
N PRO A 93 8.80 -21.96 11.28
CA PRO A 93 7.95 -22.90 12.02
C PRO A 93 6.44 -22.70 11.82
N PHE A 94 6.01 -21.49 11.47
CA PHE A 94 4.60 -21.16 11.22
C PHE A 94 4.21 -21.37 9.75
N HIS A 95 5.19 -21.46 8.85
CA HIS A 95 5.01 -21.58 7.40
C HIS A 95 6.00 -22.58 6.79
N PRO A 96 5.93 -23.87 7.17
CA PRO A 96 6.94 -24.87 6.80
C PRO A 96 7.06 -25.11 5.29
N ASP A 97 6.00 -24.85 4.53
CA ASP A 97 5.98 -25.05 3.07
C ASP A 97 6.65 -23.91 2.28
N LEU A 98 7.00 -22.80 2.95
CA LEU A 98 7.58 -21.62 2.29
C LEU A 98 9.11 -21.60 2.25
N ALA A 99 9.78 -22.59 2.87
CA ALA A 99 11.25 -22.70 2.91
C ALA A 99 11.95 -21.38 3.34
N LEU A 100 11.36 -20.68 4.31
CA LEU A 100 11.86 -19.38 4.80
C LEU A 100 13.24 -19.47 5.48
N ASP A 101 13.67 -20.68 5.84
CA ASP A 101 14.99 -20.99 6.35
C ASP A 101 16.09 -20.98 5.28
N ALA A 102 15.73 -21.04 4.00
CA ALA A 102 16.66 -20.91 2.87
C ALA A 102 16.85 -19.45 2.40
N ILE A 103 16.20 -18.49 3.07
CA ILE A 103 16.30 -17.06 2.77
C ILE A 103 17.12 -16.39 3.86
N ASP A 104 18.22 -15.75 3.48
CA ASP A 104 19.18 -15.17 4.44
C ASP A 104 18.75 -13.77 4.94
N ASP A 105 18.09 -12.99 4.09
CA ASP A 105 17.72 -11.60 4.36
C ASP A 105 16.42 -11.18 3.63
N LEU A 106 15.98 -9.94 3.85
CA LEU A 106 14.78 -9.37 3.23
C LEU A 106 15.09 -8.39 2.09
N ALA A 107 16.33 -8.31 1.59
CA ALA A 107 16.72 -7.35 0.55
C ALA A 107 15.85 -7.52 -0.71
N GLY A 108 15.62 -8.76 -1.14
CA GLY A 108 14.76 -9.09 -2.29
C GLY A 108 13.27 -9.24 -1.98
N ALA A 109 12.82 -8.89 -0.77
CA ALA A 109 11.43 -9.11 -0.37
C ALA A 109 10.50 -8.00 -0.89
N ALA A 110 9.29 -8.40 -1.29
CA ALA A 110 8.18 -7.49 -1.54
C ALA A 110 7.18 -7.54 -0.38
N PHE A 111 6.88 -6.37 0.18
CA PHE A 111 5.90 -6.18 1.26
C PHE A 111 4.58 -5.72 0.64
N VAL A 112 3.54 -6.52 0.76
CA VAL A 112 2.26 -6.27 0.08
C VAL A 112 1.16 -6.00 1.11
N ASP A 113 0.41 -4.92 0.89
CA ASP A 113 -0.79 -4.59 1.64
C ASP A 113 -1.93 -4.22 0.66
N THR A 114 -3.17 -4.53 1.03
CA THR A 114 -4.32 -4.31 0.13
C THR A 114 -5.48 -3.68 0.86
N GLU A 115 -6.03 -2.61 0.28
CA GLU A 115 -7.28 -2.02 0.73
C GLU A 115 -8.43 -2.49 -0.15
N THR A 116 -9.48 -3.00 0.49
CA THR A 116 -10.60 -3.64 -0.21
C THR A 116 -11.93 -2.98 0.11
N THR A 117 -12.91 -3.14 -0.79
CA THR A 117 -14.25 -2.57 -0.62
C THR A 117 -15.04 -3.16 0.57
N GLY A 118 -14.56 -4.21 1.23
CA GLY A 118 -15.20 -4.81 2.42
C GLY A 118 -16.59 -5.43 2.17
N LEU A 119 -16.97 -5.65 0.90
CA LEU A 119 -18.31 -6.11 0.50
C LEU A 119 -18.50 -7.65 0.57
N GLY A 120 -17.74 -8.32 1.43
CA GLY A 120 -17.58 -9.79 1.51
C GLY A 120 -18.83 -10.62 1.83
N GLY A 121 -20.04 -10.04 1.88
CA GLY A 121 -21.31 -10.76 2.09
C GLY A 121 -21.98 -11.30 0.83
N GLY A 122 -21.27 -11.39 -0.30
CA GLY A 122 -21.79 -11.96 -1.57
C GLY A 122 -21.76 -11.01 -2.78
N ALA A 123 -21.29 -9.76 -2.62
CA ALA A 123 -21.17 -8.79 -3.72
C ALA A 123 -19.75 -8.71 -4.33
N GLY A 124 -18.82 -9.56 -3.84
CA GLY A 124 -17.42 -9.58 -4.24
C GLY A 124 -16.52 -8.74 -3.33
N VAL A 125 -15.22 -9.03 -3.35
CA VAL A 125 -14.18 -8.21 -2.72
C VAL A 125 -13.34 -7.64 -3.83
N TYR A 126 -13.18 -6.31 -3.86
CA TYR A 126 -12.35 -5.63 -4.85
C TYR A 126 -11.25 -4.88 -4.11
N ALA A 127 -9.99 -5.19 -4.43
CA ALA A 127 -8.84 -4.42 -3.98
C ALA A 127 -8.75 -3.15 -4.83
N PHE A 128 -9.18 -2.02 -4.26
CA PHE A 128 -9.17 -0.75 -4.99
C PHE A 128 -7.81 -0.05 -4.88
N MET A 129 -7.02 -0.41 -3.86
CA MET A 129 -5.64 0.02 -3.72
C MET A 129 -4.77 -1.15 -3.27
N VAL A 130 -3.60 -1.30 -3.90
CA VAL A 130 -2.57 -2.27 -3.52
C VAL A 130 -1.29 -1.48 -3.23
N GLY A 131 -0.73 -1.64 -2.04
CA GLY A 131 0.60 -1.15 -1.69
C GLY A 131 1.63 -2.24 -1.90
N VAL A 132 2.75 -1.89 -2.54
CA VAL A 132 3.93 -2.76 -2.66
C VAL A 132 5.15 -1.97 -2.21
N GLY A 133 5.84 -2.48 -1.19
CA GLY A 133 7.11 -1.96 -0.69
C GLY A 133 8.26 -2.88 -1.05
N THR A 134 9.39 -2.34 -1.45
CA THR A 134 10.59 -3.08 -1.88
C THR A 134 11.85 -2.30 -1.51
N PHE A 135 12.96 -3.01 -1.31
CA PHE A 135 14.27 -2.37 -1.15
C PHE A 135 14.93 -2.23 -2.51
N GLU A 136 15.26 -1.00 -2.90
CA GLU A 136 15.74 -0.70 -4.25
C GLU A 136 16.82 0.39 -4.20
N ALA A 137 17.71 0.39 -5.18
CA ALA A 137 18.45 1.59 -5.53
C ALA A 137 17.47 2.60 -6.14
N TRP A 138 17.44 3.82 -5.60
CA TRP A 138 16.52 4.87 -6.05
C TRP A 138 17.28 6.17 -6.34
N ASP A 139 17.12 6.71 -7.55
CA ASP A 139 17.76 7.93 -8.03
C ASP A 139 16.81 9.13 -8.19
N GLY A 140 15.51 8.93 -7.95
CA GLY A 140 14.51 10.00 -8.00
C GLY A 140 13.52 9.92 -9.16
N GLU A 141 13.74 9.05 -10.16
CA GLU A 141 12.80 8.90 -11.29
C GLU A 141 12.06 7.55 -11.26
N LEU A 142 10.80 7.57 -11.69
CA LEU A 142 10.12 6.35 -12.11
C LEU A 142 10.84 5.83 -13.36
N SER A 143 11.70 4.83 -13.20
CA SER A 143 12.39 4.18 -14.32
C SER A 143 11.37 3.67 -15.34
N THR A 144 11.24 4.41 -16.44
CA THR A 144 10.47 4.02 -17.61
C THR A 144 11.47 3.60 -18.67
N VAL A 145 11.49 2.31 -19.02
CA VAL A 145 12.30 1.83 -20.14
C VAL A 145 11.40 1.81 -21.36
N ASN A 146 11.73 2.61 -22.38
CA ASN A 146 10.97 2.73 -23.65
C ASN A 146 9.51 3.18 -23.49
N GLY A 147 9.20 4.03 -22.51
CA GLY A 147 7.82 4.49 -22.25
C GLY A 147 6.93 3.40 -21.64
N GLN A 148 7.51 2.25 -21.28
CA GLN A 148 6.87 1.20 -20.50
C GLN A 148 7.50 1.22 -19.11
N TRP A 149 6.66 1.14 -18.07
CA TRP A 149 7.17 1.04 -16.71
C TRP A 149 7.97 -0.27 -16.60
N SER A 150 9.26 -0.13 -16.31
CA SER A 150 10.14 -1.27 -16.07
C SER A 150 10.46 -1.24 -14.59
N MET A 151 10.16 -2.34 -13.91
CA MET A 151 10.96 -2.73 -12.76
C MET A 151 12.32 -3.01 -13.36
N VAL A 152 13.19 -2.01 -13.44
CA VAL A 152 14.60 -2.30 -13.68
C VAL A 152 15.05 -2.89 -12.36
N ASP A 153 14.95 -4.22 -12.27
CA ASP A 153 15.78 -4.98 -11.36
C ASP A 153 17.21 -4.73 -11.84
N ASP A 154 17.79 -3.64 -11.37
CA ASP A 154 19.23 -3.59 -11.23
C ASP A 154 19.54 -4.49 -10.02
N GLU A 155 19.37 -5.80 -10.23
CA GLU A 155 19.66 -6.90 -9.28
C GLU A 155 21.10 -6.82 -8.72
N THR A 156 21.91 -5.90 -9.27
CA THR A 156 23.32 -5.72 -8.96
C THR A 156 23.66 -4.47 -8.14
N SER A 157 22.73 -3.57 -7.83
CA SER A 157 23.03 -2.41 -6.97
C SER A 157 22.49 -2.58 -5.55
N ASP A 158 23.34 -2.25 -4.57
CA ASP A 158 22.94 -2.24 -3.16
C ASP A 158 21.75 -1.28 -2.96
N PRO A 159 20.68 -1.72 -2.26
CA PRO A 159 19.51 -0.89 -2.06
C PRO A 159 19.87 0.36 -1.26
N THR A 160 19.32 1.50 -1.66
CA THR A 160 19.54 2.79 -0.99
C THR A 160 18.26 3.31 -0.31
N HIS A 161 17.11 2.83 -0.75
CA HIS A 161 15.80 3.25 -0.26
C HIS A 161 14.86 2.06 -0.05
N PHE A 162 13.88 2.26 0.83
CA PHE A 162 12.64 1.50 0.81
C PHE A 162 11.62 2.25 -0.05
N VAL A 163 11.25 1.66 -1.18
CA VAL A 163 10.36 2.28 -2.17
C VAL A 163 8.97 1.67 -2.03
N VAL A 164 7.98 2.52 -1.75
CA VAL A 164 6.58 2.14 -1.65
C VAL A 164 5.83 2.65 -2.88
N ARG A 165 5.20 1.74 -3.60
CA ARG A 165 4.30 2.03 -4.72
C ARG A 165 2.87 1.69 -4.34
N GLN A 166 1.98 2.66 -4.46
CA GLN A 166 0.55 2.50 -4.22
C GLN A 166 -0.19 2.52 -5.56
N PHE A 167 -0.75 1.37 -5.93
CA PHE A 167 -1.52 1.17 -7.15
C PHE A 167 -3.00 1.36 -6.87
N PHE A 168 -3.57 2.42 -7.43
CA PHE A 168 -4.98 2.72 -7.37
C PHE A 168 -5.66 2.23 -8.65
N MET A 169 -6.51 1.22 -8.51
CA MET A 169 -7.13 0.56 -9.64
C MET A 169 -8.21 1.46 -10.25
N ARG A 170 -8.15 1.68 -11.57
CA ARG A 170 -9.11 2.49 -12.31
C ARG A 170 -10.02 1.56 -13.09
N HIS A 171 -11.25 1.41 -12.59
CA HIS A 171 -12.32 0.58 -13.15
C HIS A 171 -12.12 -0.94 -12.90
N PRO A 172 -13.01 -1.60 -12.12
CA PRO A 172 -13.10 -3.05 -12.08
C PRO A 172 -13.65 -3.65 -13.38
#